data_AF-A0AA40WGJ6-F1
#
_entry.id   AF-A0AA40WGJ6-F1
#
_cell.length_a   1.000
_cell.length_b   1.000
_cell.length_c   1.000
_cell.angle_alpha   90.00
_cell.angle_beta   90.00
_cell.angle_gamma   90.00
#
_symmetry.space_group_name_H-M   'P 1'
#
loop_
_entity.id
_entity.type
_entity.pdbx_description
1 polymer ?
#
loop_
_entity_poly.entity_id
_entity_poly.type
_entity_poly.pdbx_seq_one_letter_code
_entity_poly.pdbx_strand_id
1 'polypeptide(L)'
;FYRFVPVDFIRIIDKESPISISIGNNKEKSMTILSSDIRNFTNILETISSNQTIAFLNSYLSEMEKIVYEAAGFVDQDSGDAILALFADYSERVEKENFNSADNAVEAALKMMSVVRSKRIQKNFSIPWNLEIGIGINTGSLILGTVGNERRI
;
A
#
# COMPACT_ATOMS: atom_id res chain seq x y z
N PHE A 1 -12.03 -4.01 13.42
CA PHE A 1 -12.44 -3.40 12.16
C PHE A 1 -11.29 -2.60 11.53
N TYR A 2 -10.84 -1.49 12.14
CA TYR A 2 -9.76 -0.62 11.59
C TYR A 2 -8.37 -1.24 11.37
N ARG A 3 -8.11 -2.45 11.89
CA ARG A 3 -6.87 -3.21 11.63
C ARG A 3 -6.88 -3.97 10.30
N PHE A 4 -8.05 -4.14 9.67
CA PHE A 4 -8.23 -4.94 8.47
C PHE A 4 -8.90 -4.16 7.33
N VAL A 5 -9.57 -3.06 7.64
CA VAL A 5 -10.06 -2.08 6.65
C VAL A 5 -9.40 -0.75 6.97
N PRO A 6 -8.61 -0.16 6.04
CA PRO A 6 -7.97 1.12 6.26
C PRO A 6 -8.99 2.20 6.62
N VAL A 7 -8.72 3.00 7.65
CA VAL A 7 -9.59 4.12 8.05
C VAL A 7 -9.82 5.08 6.87
N ASP A 8 -8.82 5.24 6.02
CA ASP A 8 -8.85 6.13 4.86
C ASP A 8 -9.79 5.61 3.77
N PHE A 9 -9.87 4.29 3.59
CA PHE A 9 -10.87 3.64 2.73
C PHE A 9 -12.29 3.96 3.21
N ILE A 10 -12.53 3.82 4.51
CA ILE A 10 -13.82 4.12 5.15
C ILE A 10 -14.21 5.57 4.90
N ARG A 11 -13.29 6.51 5.10
CA ARG A 11 -13.50 7.96 4.89
C ARG A 11 -13.80 8.33 3.44
N ILE A 12 -13.25 7.58 2.48
CA ILE A 12 -13.56 7.80 1.07
C ILE A 12 -15.01 7.42 0.80
N ILE A 13 -15.46 6.26 1.28
CA ILE A 13 -16.81 5.74 1.08
C ILE A 13 -17.84 6.58 1.85
N ASP A 14 -17.68 6.71 3.16
CA ASP A 14 -18.61 7.38 4.07
C ASP A 14 -17.91 8.50 4.85
N LYS A 15 -18.38 9.74 4.64
CA LYS A 15 -17.80 10.94 5.27
C LYS A 15 -18.40 11.24 6.65
N GLU A 16 -19.56 10.67 6.99
CA GLU A 16 -20.32 11.09 8.18
C GLU A 16 -20.20 10.10 9.34
N SER A 17 -19.99 8.80 9.08
CA SER A 17 -19.79 7.82 10.15
C SER A 17 -18.94 6.63 9.71
N PRO A 18 -17.76 6.40 10.33
CA PRO A 18 -16.94 5.23 10.01
C PRO A 18 -17.53 3.88 10.48
N ILE A 19 -18.75 3.88 11.04
CA ILE A 19 -19.41 2.73 11.69
C ILE A 19 -20.53 2.13 10.81
N SER A 20 -20.95 2.78 9.70
CA SER A 20 -22.14 2.40 8.92
C SER A 20 -21.90 1.82 7.51
N ILE A 21 -20.76 1.17 7.26
CA ILE A 21 -20.54 0.55 5.93
C ILE A 21 -21.38 -0.73 5.80
N SER A 22 -22.33 -0.72 4.88
CA SER A 22 -23.15 -1.88 4.48
C SER A 22 -22.60 -2.54 3.21
N ILE A 23 -22.97 -3.79 2.95
CA ILE A 23 -22.64 -4.49 1.69
C ILE A 23 -23.18 -3.69 0.51
N GLY A 24 -22.36 -3.55 -0.54
CA GLY A 24 -22.75 -2.86 -1.76
C GLY A 24 -22.60 -1.34 -1.69
N ASN A 25 -22.26 -0.77 -0.52
CA ASN A 25 -21.83 0.62 -0.49
C ASN A 25 -20.57 0.79 -1.32
N ASN A 26 -20.62 1.72 -2.26
CA ASN A 26 -19.52 2.01 -3.15
C ASN A 26 -19.50 3.50 -3.52
N LYS A 27 -18.36 3.94 -4.02
CA LYS A 27 -18.15 5.31 -4.47
C LYS A 27 -17.17 5.32 -5.62
N GLU A 28 -17.57 5.98 -6.70
CA GLU A 28 -16.66 6.29 -7.80
C GLU A 28 -15.86 7.55 -7.49
N LYS A 29 -14.55 7.50 -7.72
CA LYS A 29 -13.64 8.61 -7.49
C LYS A 29 -12.41 8.50 -8.38
N SER A 30 -12.01 9.62 -8.97
CA SER A 30 -10.74 9.71 -9.68
C SER A 30 -9.58 9.79 -8.69
N MET A 31 -8.63 8.87 -8.78
CA MET A 31 -7.44 8.83 -7.94
C MET A 31 -6.29 8.09 -8.61
N THR A 32 -5.12 8.10 -7.97
CA THR A 32 -3.93 7.39 -8.43
C THR A 32 -3.71 6.15 -7.58
N ILE A 33 -3.40 5.06 -8.26
CA ILE A 33 -2.99 3.79 -7.66
C ILE A 33 -1.49 3.62 -7.88
N LEU A 34 -0.80 3.12 -6.87
CA LEU A 34 0.53 2.55 -6.97
C LEU A 34 0.45 1.07 -6.64
N SER A 35 0.98 0.21 -7.51
CA SER A 35 1.22 -1.19 -7.20
C SER A 35 2.71 -1.46 -7.22
N SER A 36 3.23 -2.18 -6.23
CA SER A 36 4.63 -2.61 -6.19
C SER A 36 4.77 -4.09 -5.86
N ASP A 37 5.80 -4.75 -6.38
CA ASP A 37 6.07 -6.17 -6.20
C ASP A 37 7.59 -6.43 -6.22
N ILE A 38 8.09 -7.41 -5.44
CA ILE A 38 9.51 -7.72 -5.35
C ILE A 38 9.91 -8.64 -6.52
N ARG A 39 10.91 -8.22 -7.28
CA ARG A 39 11.46 -9.03 -8.37
C ARG A 39 12.07 -10.33 -7.83
N ASN A 40 11.69 -11.44 -8.46
CA ASN A 40 12.17 -12.78 -8.12
C ASN A 40 11.92 -13.16 -6.66
N PHE A 41 10.83 -12.67 -6.04
CA PHE A 41 10.52 -12.94 -4.65
C PHE A 41 10.44 -14.44 -4.33
N THR A 42 9.82 -15.25 -5.19
CA THR A 42 9.74 -16.71 -5.02
C THR A 42 11.11 -17.34 -4.81
N ASN A 43 12.11 -16.94 -5.60
CA ASN A 43 13.47 -17.47 -5.45
C ASN A 43 14.12 -17.00 -4.15
N ILE A 44 13.79 -15.79 -3.65
CA ILE A 44 14.30 -15.31 -2.36
C ILE A 44 13.81 -16.24 -1.25
N LEU A 45 12.53 -16.63 -1.29
CA LEU A 45 11.92 -17.49 -0.29
C LEU A 45 12.56 -18.88 -0.20
N GLU A 46 13.12 -19.39 -1.30
CA GLU A 46 13.83 -20.67 -1.31
C GLU A 46 15.20 -20.60 -0.62
N THR A 47 15.75 -19.38 -0.42
CA THR A 47 17.09 -19.17 0.15
C THR A 47 17.11 -18.89 1.64
N ILE A 48 15.95 -18.60 2.24
CA ILE A 48 15.82 -18.23 3.66
C ILE A 48 14.75 -19.09 4.33
N SER A 49 14.87 -19.29 5.64
CA SER A 49 13.86 -20.04 6.40
C SER A 49 12.52 -19.32 6.47
N SER A 50 11.41 -20.05 6.70
CA SER A 50 10.07 -19.43 6.81
C SER A 50 9.98 -18.35 7.89
N ASN A 51 10.69 -18.50 9.01
CA ASN A 51 10.76 -17.47 10.06
C ASN A 51 11.48 -16.20 9.56
N GLN A 52 12.56 -16.37 8.80
CA GLN A 52 13.26 -15.25 8.18
C GLN A 52 12.41 -14.59 7.08
N THR A 53 11.64 -15.36 6.32
CA THR A 53 10.67 -14.84 5.34
C THR A 53 9.66 -13.91 5.99
N ILE A 54 9.02 -14.35 7.07
CA ILE A 54 8.02 -13.53 7.78
C ILE A 54 8.68 -12.25 8.34
N ALA A 55 9.86 -12.37 8.94
CA ALA A 55 10.60 -11.22 9.46
C ALA A 55 11.02 -10.25 8.34
N PHE A 56 11.41 -10.77 7.17
CA PHE A 56 11.75 -9.99 5.99
C PHE A 56 10.53 -9.24 5.46
N LEU A 57 9.41 -9.93 5.25
CA LEU A 57 8.16 -9.32 4.79
C LEU A 57 7.71 -8.22 5.74
N ASN A 58 7.68 -8.48 7.05
CA ASN A 58 7.31 -7.46 8.03
C ASN A 58 8.24 -6.24 7.99
N SER A 59 9.56 -6.46 7.85
CA SER A 59 10.53 -5.37 7.74
C SER A 59 10.38 -4.58 6.43
N TYR A 60 10.06 -5.26 5.34
CA TYR A 60 9.87 -4.64 4.02
C TYR A 60 8.56 -3.85 3.97
N LEU A 61 7.44 -4.49 4.28
CA LEU A 61 6.11 -3.90 4.27
C LEU A 61 6.04 -2.70 5.21
N SER A 62 6.58 -2.81 6.42
CA SER A 62 6.59 -1.69 7.38
C SER A 62 7.29 -0.44 6.82
N GLU A 63 8.39 -0.63 6.09
CA GLU A 63 9.13 0.47 5.49
C GLU A 63 8.40 1.06 4.27
N MET A 64 7.85 0.20 3.41
CA MET A 64 7.11 0.65 2.23
C MET A 64 5.81 1.37 2.61
N GLU A 65 5.04 0.84 3.55
CA GLU A 65 3.84 1.48 4.09
C GLU A 65 4.15 2.87 4.65
N LYS A 66 5.22 2.99 5.45
CA LYS A 66 5.66 4.29 5.98
C LYS A 66 5.89 5.32 4.87
N ILE A 67 6.55 4.91 3.78
CA ILE A 67 6.80 5.78 2.61
C ILE A 67 5.48 6.21 1.95
N VAL A 68 4.54 5.27 1.78
CA VAL A 68 3.20 5.58 1.25
C VAL A 68 2.51 6.61 2.12
N TYR A 69 2.51 6.41 3.44
CA TYR A 69 1.90 7.33 4.40
C TYR A 69 2.54 8.72 4.37
N GLU A 70 3.88 8.81 4.36
CA GLU A 70 4.62 10.08 4.26
C GLU A 70 4.35 10.83 2.95
N ALA A 71 4.03 10.11 1.88
CA ALA A 71 3.62 10.69 0.60
C ALA A 71 2.11 11.00 0.55
N ALA A 72 1.39 10.97 1.67
CA ALA A 72 -0.05 11.19 1.78
C ALA A 72 -0.91 10.18 0.98
N GLY A 73 -0.42 8.95 0.82
CA GLY A 73 -1.22 7.80 0.42
C GLY A 73 -1.63 6.93 1.60
N PHE A 74 -2.32 5.84 1.30
CA PHE A 74 -2.54 4.73 2.23
C PHE A 74 -2.45 3.40 1.48
N VAL A 75 -2.06 2.34 2.19
CA VAL A 75 -2.07 0.98 1.64
C VAL A 75 -3.48 0.41 1.79
N ASP A 76 -4.07 0.02 0.67
CA ASP A 76 -5.38 -0.64 0.62
C ASP A 76 -5.24 -2.12 0.98
N GLN A 77 -4.24 -2.75 0.37
CA GLN A 77 -3.96 -4.16 0.56
C GLN A 77 -2.48 -4.47 0.31
N ASP A 78 -1.93 -5.38 1.11
CA ASP A 78 -0.76 -6.18 0.81
C ASP A 78 -1.15 -7.64 0.48
N SER A 79 -0.40 -8.29 -0.42
CA SER A 79 -0.59 -9.70 -0.75
C SER A 79 0.76 -10.36 -1.02
N GLY A 80 1.28 -11.07 -0.03
CA GLY A 80 2.65 -11.59 -0.09
C GLY A 80 3.63 -10.42 -0.01
N ASP A 81 4.37 -10.21 -1.09
CA ASP A 81 5.32 -9.11 -1.28
C ASP A 81 4.74 -7.93 -2.09
N ALA A 82 3.54 -8.09 -2.63
CA ALA A 82 2.86 -7.07 -3.38
C ALA A 82 2.17 -6.05 -2.47
N ILE A 83 2.21 -4.77 -2.86
CA ILE A 83 1.53 -3.66 -2.19
C ILE A 83 0.62 -2.98 -3.21
N LEU A 84 -0.60 -2.66 -2.80
CA LEU A 84 -1.55 -1.79 -3.50
C LEU A 84 -1.83 -0.56 -2.64
N ALA A 85 -1.42 0.61 -3.11
CA ALA A 85 -1.57 1.88 -2.42
C ALA A 85 -2.45 2.84 -3.23
N LEU A 86 -3.25 3.62 -2.51
CA LEU A 86 -4.19 4.58 -3.04
C LEU A 86 -3.83 6.00 -2.61
N PHE A 87 -3.90 6.93 -3.56
CA PHE A 87 -3.61 8.34 -3.36
C PHE A 87 -4.84 9.14 -3.76
N ALA A 88 -5.66 9.52 -2.79
CA ALA A 88 -6.90 10.25 -3.04
C ALA A 88 -6.97 11.51 -2.18
N ASP A 89 -7.53 12.57 -2.73
CA ASP A 89 -7.84 13.78 -1.96
C ASP A 89 -9.07 13.51 -1.08
N TYR A 90 -8.90 13.40 0.24
CA TYR A 90 -10.02 13.41 1.18
C TYR A 90 -9.77 14.41 2.31
N SER A 91 -10.85 15.07 2.70
CA SER A 91 -10.90 16.35 3.41
C SER A 91 -10.20 16.41 4.77
N GLU A 92 -9.77 15.28 5.32
CA GLU A 92 -9.09 15.23 6.63
C GLU A 92 -7.61 14.84 6.55
N ARG A 93 -7.09 14.40 5.40
CA ARG A 93 -5.64 14.12 5.23
C ARG A 93 -4.91 15.08 4.32
N VAL A 94 -5.59 16.10 3.79
CA VAL A 94 -4.91 17.21 3.10
C VAL A 94 -4.25 18.13 4.13
N GLU A 95 -3.35 17.58 4.94
CA GLU A 95 -2.35 18.34 5.70
C GLU A 95 -1.12 18.64 4.82
N LYS A 96 -0.94 17.89 3.72
CA LYS A 96 0.12 18.16 2.75
C LYS A 96 -0.26 19.37 1.90
N GLU A 97 0.46 20.47 2.09
CA GLU A 97 0.43 21.62 1.18
C GLU A 97 0.67 21.13 -0.25
N ASN A 98 -0.18 21.53 -1.20
CA ASN A 98 -0.12 21.14 -2.61
C ASN A 98 -0.29 19.64 -2.89
N PHE A 99 -1.24 18.98 -2.22
CA PHE A 99 -1.60 17.59 -2.56
C PHE A 99 -1.90 17.43 -4.07
N ASN A 100 -1.19 16.51 -4.72
CA ASN A 100 -1.51 16.01 -6.04
C ASN A 100 -1.38 14.49 -6.03
N SER A 101 -2.46 13.80 -6.37
CA SER A 101 -2.55 12.34 -6.34
C SER A 101 -1.44 11.65 -7.14
N ALA A 102 -1.15 12.14 -8.35
CA ALA A 102 -0.15 11.53 -9.22
C ALA A 102 1.28 11.84 -8.75
N ASP A 103 1.55 13.10 -8.42
CA ASP A 103 2.89 13.51 -7.96
C ASP A 103 3.27 12.81 -6.66
N ASN A 104 2.31 12.66 -5.75
CA ASN A 104 2.50 11.96 -4.49
C ASN A 104 2.81 10.47 -4.70
N ALA A 105 2.11 9.81 -5.62
CA ALA A 105 2.39 8.41 -5.96
C ALA A 105 3.80 8.25 -6.56
N VAL A 106 4.21 9.17 -7.43
CA VAL A 106 5.57 9.18 -8.01
C VAL A 106 6.62 9.43 -6.93
N GLU A 107 6.37 10.37 -6.00
CA GLU A 107 7.25 10.62 -4.86
C GLU A 107 7.44 9.36 -4.00
N ALA A 108 6.35 8.66 -3.68
CA ALA A 108 6.39 7.41 -2.95
C ALA A 108 7.23 6.36 -3.70
N ALA A 109 6.99 6.19 -4.99
CA ALA A 109 7.71 5.22 -5.82
C ALA A 109 9.22 5.48 -5.87
N LEU A 110 9.62 6.74 -6.03
CA LEU A 110 11.03 7.13 -6.02
C LEU A 110 11.70 6.84 -4.67
N LYS A 111 11.02 7.13 -3.56
CA LYS A 111 11.49 6.84 -2.21
C LYS A 111 11.60 5.33 -1.96
N MET A 112 10.60 4.53 -2.36
CA MET A 112 10.62 3.06 -2.26
C MET A 112 11.84 2.48 -3.00
N MET A 113 12.04 2.88 -4.26
CA MET A 113 13.19 2.44 -5.05
C MET A 113 14.52 2.84 -4.41
N SER A 114 14.62 4.04 -3.86
CA SER A 114 15.82 4.51 -3.14
C SER A 114 16.12 3.64 -1.92
N VAL A 115 15.11 3.35 -1.10
CA VAL A 115 15.26 2.51 0.10
C VAL A 115 15.66 1.09 -0.26
N VAL A 116 15.05 0.48 -1.26
CA VAL A 116 15.44 -0.86 -1.74
C VAL A 116 16.88 -0.87 -2.25
N ARG A 117 17.26 0.12 -3.07
CA ARG A 117 18.64 0.26 -3.59
C ARG A 117 19.69 0.51 -2.50
N SER A 118 19.31 1.12 -1.39
CA SER A 118 20.20 1.33 -0.24
C SER A 118 20.63 0.02 0.44
N LYS A 119 19.95 -1.09 0.13
CA LYS A 119 20.12 -2.42 0.73
C LYS A 119 19.89 -2.46 2.23
N ARG A 120 19.35 -1.40 2.84
CA ARG A 120 19.10 -1.33 4.29
C ARG A 120 18.21 -2.46 4.78
N ILE A 121 17.15 -2.78 4.03
CA ILE A 121 16.19 -3.83 4.38
C ILE A 121 16.87 -5.20 4.30
N GLN A 122 17.45 -5.54 3.13
CA GLN A 122 18.05 -6.85 2.92
C GLN A 122 19.30 -7.10 3.77
N LYS A 123 19.98 -6.07 4.30
CA LYS A 123 21.23 -6.24 5.06
C LYS A 123 21.09 -7.13 6.31
N ASN A 124 19.88 -7.20 6.86
CA ASN A 124 19.57 -8.01 8.04
C ASN A 124 19.19 -9.45 7.68
N PHE A 125 19.17 -9.80 6.38
CA PHE A 125 18.73 -11.08 5.87
C PHE A 125 19.77 -11.65 4.90
N SER A 126 19.95 -12.96 4.89
CA SER A 126 20.93 -13.63 4.02
C SER A 126 20.43 -13.75 2.56
N ILE A 127 19.98 -12.64 1.97
CA ILE A 127 19.47 -12.60 0.59
C ILE A 127 20.68 -12.54 -0.37
N PRO A 128 20.85 -13.51 -1.28
CA PRO A 128 22.10 -13.66 -2.04
C PRO A 128 22.24 -12.66 -3.21
N TRP A 129 21.19 -11.92 -3.57
CA TRP A 129 21.22 -10.90 -4.62
C TRP A 129 20.70 -9.54 -4.13
N ASN A 130 20.81 -8.53 -4.98
CA ASN A 130 20.23 -7.22 -4.71
C ASN A 130 18.71 -7.31 -4.83
N LEU A 131 18.02 -6.83 -3.81
CA LEU A 131 16.58 -6.66 -3.83
C LEU A 131 16.21 -5.62 -4.89
N GLU A 132 15.20 -5.94 -5.69
CA GLU A 132 14.66 -5.07 -6.72
C GLU A 132 13.14 -5.11 -6.63
N ILE A 133 12.50 -3.99 -6.97
CA ILE A 133 11.04 -3.87 -6.99
C ILE A 133 10.57 -3.38 -8.35
N GLY A 134 9.45 -3.92 -8.82
CA GLY A 134 8.66 -3.32 -9.89
C GLY A 134 7.62 -2.39 -9.30
N ILE A 135 7.38 -1.23 -9.93
CA ILE A 135 6.31 -0.31 -9.53
C ILE A 135 5.52 0.09 -10.77
N GLY A 136 4.19 -0.04 -10.69
CA GLY A 136 3.24 0.50 -11.66
C GLY A 136 2.41 1.61 -11.03
N ILE A 137 2.16 2.68 -11.78
CA ILE A 137 1.34 3.81 -11.35
C ILE A 137 0.30 4.10 -12.43
N ASN A 138 -0.96 4.30 -12.03
CA ASN A 138 -2.03 4.69 -12.93
C ASN A 138 -3.01 5.64 -12.24
N THR A 139 -3.45 6.68 -12.95
CA THR A 139 -4.49 7.61 -12.51
C THR A 139 -5.75 7.40 -13.35
N GLY A 140 -6.91 7.29 -12.71
CA GLY A 140 -8.17 7.13 -13.41
C GLY A 140 -9.37 7.05 -12.49
N SER A 141 -10.55 6.85 -13.07
CA SER A 141 -11.78 6.64 -12.30
C SER A 141 -11.80 5.24 -11.71
N LEU A 142 -12.11 5.17 -10.41
CA LEU A 142 -12.07 3.95 -9.61
C LEU A 142 -13.32 3.85 -8.76
N ILE A 143 -13.87 2.64 -8.62
CA ILE A 143 -14.97 2.36 -7.69
C ILE A 143 -14.38 1.67 -6.46
N LEU A 144 -14.52 2.31 -5.30
CA LEU A 144 -14.20 1.73 -4.00
C LEU A 144 -15.48 1.31 -3.33
N GLY A 145 -15.55 0.11 -2.80
CA GLY A 145 -16.77 -0.37 -2.15
C GLY A 145 -16.59 -1.71 -1.47
N THR A 146 -17.65 -2.13 -0.78
CA THR A 146 -17.70 -3.43 -0.13
C THR A 146 -18.44 -4.44 -0.99
N VAL A 147 -17.79 -5.59 -1.19
CA VAL A 147 -18.38 -6.76 -1.85
C VAL A 147 -18.21 -7.95 -0.92
N GLY A 148 -19.29 -8.65 -0.57
CA GLY A 148 -19.20 -9.76 0.38
C GLY A 148 -20.54 -10.22 0.94
N ASN A 149 -20.48 -10.94 2.05
CA ASN A 149 -21.61 -11.50 2.78
C ASN A 149 -21.67 -10.85 4.18
N GLU A 150 -22.87 -10.71 4.76
CA GLU A 150 -23.15 -10.06 6.05
C GLU A 150 -22.34 -10.64 7.22
N ARG A 151 -21.85 -11.88 7.08
CA ARG A 151 -20.99 -12.51 8.10
C ARG A 151 -19.51 -12.10 8.06
N ARG A 152 -19.07 -11.38 7.02
CA ARG A 152 -17.65 -11.06 6.77
C ARG A 152 -17.34 -9.57 6.74
N ILE A 153 -18.34 -8.71 6.97
CA ILE A 153 -18.18 -7.25 7.12
C ILE A 153 -18.36 -6.90 8.59
#